data_AF-A0A1I7UK04-F1
#
_entry.id   AF-A0A1I7UK04-F1
#
_cell.length_a   1.000
_cell.length_b   1.000
_cell.length_c   1.000
_cell.angle_alpha   90.00
_cell.angle_beta   90.00
_cell.angle_gamma   90.00
#
_symmetry.space_group_name_H-M   'P 1'
#
loop_
_entity.id
_entity.type
_entity.pdbx_description
1 polymer ?
#
loop_
_entity_poly.entity_id
_entity_poly.type
_entity_poly.pdbx_seq_one_letter_code
_entity_poly.pdbx_strand_id
1 'polypeptide(L)'
;MRIGLSDDSIPVDQLIPELLNLKSIQLKDLENFSDKTVNQFVDEIFKVKTGLNDLAKDTEQAFAHVDTVRKVWKTVGDLKTLPKTLDLNPVSKWNFSKFQNVRAKNNFDLTSFLQAVKAAPSLEDISPVMKVLDSLIPFYSFVNLMEYVNSYSSIFQQYSTNKDNFDSNINRLSSLELKSKDLQVMTEIAKSRVHPKWFNRQVTSGFVDGFLDLEKMENDISDTWIQNALKSEVSFDGLRGLSKLKTEIMALDNMWKVLFKKEDYKNIQLIGKLQSKSDKIASASDFEKVASTVASCNLMSNVKGTEYVRVLTDNLLKLQKTVFAIQTIHQELKKINIEEIKKVPQKASSLIQKINSMTTNYIKHIECISKATGNIEEVASTAELLVGIRKLRKKPEIKKISSSVSKSVKPIASIRKVIEEIKEDSSKEVNELMPFKNLQTYSKPFGDAVTVSMTMMGVSKRKQSLINIAENWHVVEEALETSDFEFRNTWADHHSILRNITQIINVLDNWEKKTQNLQRF
;
A
#
# COMPACT_ATOMS: atom_id res chain seq x y z
N MET A 1 31.97 6.76 -1.11
CA MET A 1 32.07 5.52 -1.91
C MET A 1 33.51 5.18 -2.28
N ARG A 2 34.22 5.96 -3.13
CA ARG A 2 35.62 5.64 -3.56
C ARG A 2 36.58 5.32 -2.42
N ILE A 3 36.74 6.25 -1.47
CA ILE A 3 37.61 6.06 -0.28
C ILE A 3 37.17 4.85 0.53
N GLY A 4 35.85 4.66 0.69
CA GLY A 4 35.30 3.56 1.48
C GLY A 4 35.49 2.18 0.85
N LEU A 5 35.64 2.12 -0.48
CA LEU A 5 36.06 0.90 -1.17
C LEU A 5 37.56 0.64 -0.97
N SER A 6 38.40 1.68 -1.10
CA SER A 6 39.86 1.57 -0.92
C SER A 6 40.28 1.13 0.49
N ASP A 7 39.53 1.51 1.52
CA ASP A 7 39.85 1.17 2.92
C ASP A 7 38.94 0.08 3.52
N ASP A 8 38.19 -0.62 2.66
CA ASP A 8 37.25 -1.69 3.02
C ASP A 8 36.14 -1.30 4.03
N SER A 9 35.92 -0.01 4.30
CA SER A 9 34.81 0.44 5.15
C SER A 9 33.42 0.30 4.51
N ILE A 10 33.35 0.08 3.19
CA ILE A 10 32.12 -0.23 2.45
C ILE A 10 32.14 -1.69 1.97
N PRO A 11 31.26 -2.56 2.50
CA PRO A 11 31.15 -3.93 2.04
C PRO A 11 30.60 -4.03 0.60
N VAL A 12 31.26 -4.81 -0.24
CA VAL A 12 30.88 -5.04 -1.65
C VAL A 12 29.48 -5.65 -1.76
N ASP A 13 29.17 -6.62 -0.89
CA ASP A 13 27.87 -7.30 -0.85
C ASP A 13 26.70 -6.40 -0.47
N GLN A 14 26.99 -5.22 0.11
CA GLN A 14 26.01 -4.19 0.40
C GLN A 14 25.93 -3.15 -0.73
N LEU A 15 27.07 -2.77 -1.30
CA LEU A 15 27.15 -1.78 -2.38
C LEU A 15 26.37 -2.20 -3.63
N ILE A 16 26.55 -3.44 -4.10
CA ILE A 16 25.97 -3.91 -5.37
C ILE A 16 24.42 -3.91 -5.32
N PRO A 17 23.75 -4.53 -4.32
CA PRO A 17 22.29 -4.47 -4.23
C PRO A 17 21.77 -3.03 -4.13
N GLU A 18 22.45 -2.15 -3.41
CA GLU A 18 22.02 -0.75 -3.31
C GLU A 18 22.09 -0.04 -4.67
N LEU A 19 23.18 -0.17 -5.42
CA LEU A 19 23.31 0.42 -6.76
C LEU A 19 22.29 -0.14 -7.76
N LEU A 20 21.84 -1.39 -7.58
CA LEU A 20 20.78 -2.02 -8.38
C LEU A 20 19.35 -1.65 -7.94
N ASN A 21 19.20 -0.87 -6.87
CA ASN A 21 17.95 -0.51 -6.22
C ASN A 21 17.19 -1.70 -5.61
N LEU A 22 17.92 -2.66 -5.06
CA LEU A 22 17.39 -3.86 -4.42
C LEU A 22 17.35 -3.66 -2.90
N LYS A 23 16.15 -3.54 -2.33
CA LYS A 23 15.96 -3.23 -0.90
C LYS A 23 16.07 -4.45 0.00
N SER A 24 15.41 -5.54 -0.38
CA SER A 24 15.06 -6.63 0.56
C SER A 24 15.79 -7.94 0.26
N ILE A 25 16.76 -7.91 -0.66
CA ILE A 25 17.57 -9.07 -1.04
C ILE A 25 19.05 -8.71 -1.01
N GLN A 26 19.87 -9.67 -0.61
CA GLN A 26 21.31 -9.57 -0.60
C GLN A 26 21.89 -10.08 -1.92
N LEU A 27 23.15 -9.74 -2.20
CA LEU A 27 23.83 -10.25 -3.39
C LEU A 27 23.88 -11.79 -3.41
N LYS A 28 24.09 -12.39 -2.23
CA LYS A 28 24.09 -13.84 -2.05
C LYS A 28 22.76 -14.51 -2.42
N ASP A 29 21.63 -13.80 -2.31
CA ASP A 29 20.33 -14.32 -2.75
C ASP A 29 20.26 -14.42 -4.29
N LEU A 30 20.93 -13.52 -5.01
CA LEU A 30 21.06 -13.59 -6.48
C LEU A 30 22.01 -14.70 -6.90
N GLU A 31 23.08 -14.92 -6.14
CA GLU A 31 24.08 -15.97 -6.43
C GLU A 31 23.52 -17.38 -6.22
N ASN A 32 22.70 -17.56 -5.18
CA ASN A 32 22.08 -18.84 -4.87
C ASN A 32 20.73 -19.04 -5.58
N PHE A 33 20.32 -18.09 -6.41
CA PHE A 33 19.02 -18.14 -7.07
C PHE A 33 18.89 -19.40 -7.94
N SER A 34 17.81 -20.15 -7.73
CA SER A 34 17.50 -21.32 -8.55
C SER A 34 16.30 -21.05 -9.46
N ASP A 35 16.50 -21.14 -10.78
CA ASP A 35 15.39 -21.10 -11.73
C ASP A 35 14.55 -22.38 -11.68
N LYS A 36 15.18 -23.53 -11.35
CA LYS A 36 14.51 -24.82 -11.19
C LYS A 36 13.40 -24.77 -10.15
N THR A 37 13.67 -24.23 -8.96
CA THR A 37 12.70 -24.14 -7.85
C THR A 37 11.51 -23.26 -8.24
N VAL A 38 11.77 -22.09 -8.85
CA VAL A 38 10.73 -21.19 -9.35
C VAL A 38 9.87 -21.89 -10.40
N ASN A 39 10.51 -22.54 -11.37
CA ASN A 39 9.82 -23.20 -12.47
C ASN A 39 8.95 -24.36 -11.96
N GLN A 40 9.44 -25.13 -11.00
CA GLN A 40 8.68 -26.20 -10.34
C GLN A 40 7.46 -25.64 -9.62
N PHE A 41 7.63 -24.57 -8.83
CA PHE A 41 6.50 -23.95 -8.11
C PHE A 41 5.43 -23.40 -9.06
N VAL A 42 5.83 -22.71 -10.11
CA VAL A 42 4.89 -22.19 -11.10
C VAL A 42 4.19 -23.34 -11.82
N ASP A 43 4.90 -24.39 -12.20
CA ASP A 43 4.29 -25.55 -12.86
C ASP A 43 3.25 -26.23 -11.94
N GLU A 44 3.57 -26.43 -10.65
CA GLU A 44 2.63 -27.01 -9.68
C GLU A 44 1.44 -26.10 -9.38
N ILE A 45 1.61 -24.78 -9.21
CA ILE A 45 0.49 -23.85 -9.03
C ILE A 45 -0.49 -23.91 -10.21
N PHE A 46 0.02 -23.96 -11.44
CA PHE A 46 -0.84 -24.01 -12.62
C PHE A 46 -1.52 -25.39 -12.76
N LYS A 47 -0.88 -26.47 -12.33
CA LYS A 47 -1.49 -27.80 -12.23
C LYS A 47 -2.60 -27.84 -11.19
N VAL A 48 -2.39 -27.25 -10.01
CA VAL A 48 -3.44 -27.08 -8.99
C VAL A 48 -4.60 -26.30 -9.58
N LYS A 49 -4.34 -25.14 -10.19
CA LYS A 49 -5.36 -24.29 -10.82
C LYS A 49 -6.27 -25.08 -11.76
N THR A 50 -5.70 -25.88 -12.66
CA THR A 50 -6.48 -26.66 -13.63
C THR A 50 -7.31 -27.78 -13.01
N GLY A 51 -6.97 -28.21 -11.79
CA GLY A 51 -7.68 -29.26 -11.07
C GLY A 51 -8.69 -28.77 -10.03
N LEU A 52 -8.80 -27.44 -9.82
CA LEU A 52 -9.74 -26.90 -8.84
C LEU A 52 -11.19 -27.13 -9.26
N ASN A 53 -12.00 -27.61 -8.33
CA ASN A 53 -13.44 -27.76 -8.51
C ASN A 53 -14.14 -26.41 -8.30
N ASP A 54 -14.86 -25.92 -9.31
CA ASP A 54 -15.53 -24.62 -9.26
C ASP A 54 -16.70 -24.55 -8.26
N LEU A 55 -17.29 -25.68 -7.88
CA LEU A 55 -18.38 -25.74 -6.89
C LEU A 55 -17.91 -25.34 -5.48
N ALA A 56 -16.60 -25.41 -5.21
CA ALA A 56 -16.03 -25.02 -3.92
C ALA A 56 -15.69 -23.52 -3.82
N LYS A 57 -15.79 -22.76 -4.92
CA LYS A 57 -15.30 -21.37 -5.01
C LYS A 57 -15.91 -20.45 -3.94
N ASP A 58 -17.22 -20.54 -3.73
CA ASP A 58 -17.90 -19.67 -2.77
C ASP A 58 -17.53 -20.06 -1.31
N THR A 59 -17.27 -21.35 -1.08
CA THR A 59 -16.76 -21.85 0.21
C THR A 59 -15.34 -21.35 0.49
N GLU A 60 -14.46 -21.37 -0.52
CA GLU A 60 -13.11 -20.79 -0.41
C GLU A 60 -13.15 -19.30 -0.08
N GLN A 61 -14.04 -18.54 -0.75
CA GLN A 61 -14.24 -17.13 -0.42
C GLN A 61 -14.72 -16.95 1.01
N ALA A 62 -15.70 -17.73 1.45
CA ALA A 62 -16.22 -17.67 2.82
C ALA A 62 -15.11 -17.89 3.87
N PHE A 63 -14.25 -18.91 3.71
CA PHE A 63 -13.14 -19.17 4.63
C PHE A 63 -12.05 -18.09 4.60
N ALA A 64 -11.72 -17.56 3.42
CA ALA A 64 -10.79 -16.44 3.28
C ALA A 64 -11.28 -15.19 4.06
N HIS A 65 -12.59 -15.07 4.22
CA HIS A 65 -13.24 -13.93 4.85
C HIS A 65 -13.35 -14.02 6.38
N VAL A 66 -13.25 -15.21 6.97
CA VAL A 66 -13.38 -15.40 8.44
C VAL A 66 -12.32 -14.62 9.23
N ASP A 67 -11.05 -14.69 8.81
CA ASP A 67 -9.99 -13.96 9.51
C ASP A 67 -10.08 -12.45 9.28
N THR A 68 -10.56 -12.02 8.12
CA THR A 68 -10.86 -10.59 7.86
C THR A 68 -11.90 -10.08 8.86
N VAL A 69 -12.95 -10.84 9.12
CA VAL A 69 -13.98 -10.48 10.11
C VAL A 69 -13.41 -10.35 11.50
N ARG A 70 -12.57 -11.29 11.90
CA ARG A 70 -11.90 -11.27 13.20
C ARG A 70 -10.95 -10.08 13.34
N LYS A 71 -10.18 -9.76 12.30
CA LYS A 71 -9.25 -8.61 12.28
C LYS A 71 -10.00 -7.28 12.33
N VAL A 72 -11.05 -7.12 11.52
CA VAL A 72 -11.88 -5.91 11.54
C VAL A 72 -12.58 -5.77 12.89
N TRP A 73 -13.12 -6.85 13.46
CA TRP A 73 -13.74 -6.82 14.78
C TRP A 73 -12.77 -6.43 15.91
N LYS A 74 -11.51 -6.87 15.87
CA LYS A 74 -10.47 -6.43 16.82
C LYS A 74 -10.26 -4.91 16.82
N THR A 75 -10.44 -4.26 15.66
CA THR A 75 -10.33 -2.80 15.52
C THR A 75 -11.62 -2.09 15.93
N VAL A 76 -12.77 -2.66 15.57
CA VAL A 76 -14.10 -2.08 15.81
C VAL A 76 -14.53 -2.18 17.27
N GLY A 77 -14.27 -3.33 17.91
CA GLY A 77 -14.65 -3.63 19.28
C GLY A 77 -16.16 -3.75 19.51
N ASP A 78 -16.56 -3.85 20.77
CA ASP A 78 -17.95 -4.05 21.22
C ASP A 78 -18.88 -2.82 21.03
N LEU A 79 -18.38 -1.80 20.33
CA LEU A 79 -19.06 -0.53 20.08
C LEU A 79 -19.52 0.23 21.33
N LYS A 80 -19.07 -0.14 22.54
CA LYS A 80 -19.44 0.55 23.79
C LYS A 80 -18.94 1.99 23.84
N THR A 81 -17.96 2.32 23.01
CA THR A 81 -17.38 3.65 22.85
C THR A 81 -18.22 4.58 21.99
N LEU A 82 -19.27 4.07 21.32
CA LEU A 82 -20.17 4.91 20.53
C LEU A 82 -20.97 5.86 21.44
N PRO A 83 -21.23 7.10 20.99
CA PRO A 83 -22.03 8.04 21.75
C PRO A 83 -23.45 7.51 21.94
N LYS A 84 -23.94 7.52 23.19
CA LYS A 84 -25.31 7.10 23.54
C LYS A 84 -26.37 8.00 22.91
N THR A 85 -26.00 9.24 22.61
CA THR A 85 -26.84 10.25 21.95
C THR A 85 -26.00 10.98 20.91
N LEU A 86 -26.52 11.09 19.69
CA LEU A 86 -25.96 11.94 18.65
C LEU A 86 -26.58 13.34 18.78
N ASP A 87 -25.88 14.26 19.45
CA ASP A 87 -26.28 15.67 19.43
C ASP A 87 -25.77 16.34 18.14
N LEU A 88 -26.61 16.29 17.11
CA LEU A 88 -26.41 17.00 15.85
C LEU A 88 -27.23 18.28 15.78
N ASN A 89 -27.77 18.77 16.90
CA ASN A 89 -28.49 20.04 16.95
C ASN A 89 -27.64 21.25 16.53
N PRO A 90 -26.30 21.28 16.72
CA PRO A 90 -25.48 22.35 16.15
C PRO A 90 -25.60 22.41 14.62
N VAL A 91 -25.69 21.25 13.95
CA VAL A 91 -25.80 21.14 12.49
C VAL A 91 -27.12 21.70 11.97
N SER A 92 -28.23 21.54 12.70
CA SER A 92 -29.53 22.04 12.26
C SER A 92 -29.61 23.56 12.20
N LYS A 93 -28.72 24.26 12.92
CA LYS A 93 -28.59 25.72 12.92
C LYS A 93 -27.77 26.25 11.75
N TRP A 94 -27.06 25.39 11.02
CA TRP A 94 -26.19 25.81 9.91
C TRP A 94 -27.00 26.14 8.66
N ASN A 95 -26.70 27.28 8.04
CA ASN A 95 -27.44 27.75 6.88
C ASN A 95 -26.90 27.15 5.57
N PHE A 96 -27.26 25.89 5.33
CA PHE A 96 -26.79 25.18 4.16
C PHE A 96 -27.37 25.66 2.81
N SER A 97 -28.46 26.45 2.79
CA SER A 97 -29.05 26.89 1.50
C SER A 97 -28.11 27.79 0.69
N LYS A 98 -27.19 28.51 1.36
CA LYS A 98 -26.19 29.37 0.72
C LYS A 98 -25.15 28.58 -0.09
N PHE A 99 -24.95 27.31 0.21
CA PHE A 99 -24.01 26.44 -0.50
C PHE A 99 -24.63 25.76 -1.73
N GLN A 100 -25.96 25.70 -1.85
CA GLN A 100 -26.65 25.14 -3.04
C GLN A 100 -26.33 25.94 -4.31
N ASN A 101 -26.17 27.26 -4.17
CA ASN A 101 -25.89 28.17 -5.29
C ASN A 101 -24.46 28.07 -5.83
N VAL A 102 -23.53 27.48 -5.07
CA VAL A 102 -22.13 27.30 -5.49
C VAL A 102 -21.99 26.23 -6.59
N ARG A 103 -22.97 25.32 -6.71
CA ARG A 103 -22.98 24.19 -7.69
C ARG A 103 -23.61 24.55 -9.04
N ALA A 104 -24.46 25.57 -9.09
CA ALA A 104 -25.46 25.69 -10.15
C ALA A 104 -24.93 26.17 -11.53
N LYS A 105 -23.65 26.50 -11.70
CA LYS A 105 -23.12 26.98 -12.99
C LYS A 105 -21.74 26.39 -13.28
N ASN A 106 -21.51 26.02 -14.54
CA ASN A 106 -20.20 25.65 -15.09
C ASN A 106 -19.15 26.78 -14.99
N ASN A 107 -19.54 27.97 -14.50
CA ASN A 107 -18.67 29.07 -14.15
C ASN A 107 -18.74 29.32 -12.64
N PHE A 108 -17.58 29.25 -11.98
CA PHE A 108 -17.43 29.51 -10.54
C PHE A 108 -17.79 30.97 -10.21
N ASP A 109 -18.86 31.18 -9.43
CA ASP A 109 -19.26 32.50 -8.92
C ASP A 109 -18.62 32.75 -7.55
N LEU A 110 -17.56 33.55 -7.53
CA LEU A 110 -16.83 33.95 -6.34
C LEU A 110 -17.73 34.67 -5.32
N THR A 111 -18.79 35.37 -5.75
CA THR A 111 -19.67 36.12 -4.85
C THR A 111 -20.59 35.20 -4.08
N SER A 112 -21.29 34.29 -4.78
CA SER A 112 -22.10 33.24 -4.13
C SER A 112 -21.25 32.35 -3.23
N PHE A 113 -19.99 32.14 -3.62
CA PHE A 113 -19.03 31.38 -2.85
C PHE A 113 -18.57 32.07 -1.56
N LEU A 114 -18.18 33.35 -1.62
CA LEU A 114 -17.82 34.14 -0.44
C LEU A 114 -19.00 34.28 0.53
N GLN A 115 -20.23 34.37 0.02
CA GLN A 115 -21.43 34.34 0.84
C GLN A 115 -21.65 32.98 1.51
N ALA A 116 -21.34 31.88 0.83
CA ALA A 116 -21.41 30.53 1.40
C ALA A 116 -20.33 30.32 2.49
N VAL A 117 -19.11 30.81 2.28
CA VAL A 117 -18.02 30.78 3.28
C VAL A 117 -18.37 31.61 4.52
N LYS A 118 -18.91 32.83 4.33
CA LYS A 118 -19.37 33.67 5.45
C LYS A 118 -20.57 33.08 6.20
N ALA A 119 -21.38 32.26 5.53
CA ALA A 119 -22.50 31.55 6.13
C ALA A 119 -22.10 30.16 6.69
N ALA A 120 -20.84 29.74 6.51
CA ALA A 120 -20.32 28.52 7.09
C ALA A 120 -20.22 28.67 8.61
N PRO A 121 -20.49 27.61 9.38
CA PRO A 121 -20.15 27.58 10.80
C PRO A 121 -18.65 27.81 10.99
N SER A 122 -18.28 28.40 12.13
CA SER A 122 -16.86 28.61 12.46
C SER A 122 -16.14 27.28 12.73
N LEU A 123 -14.81 27.25 12.68
CA LEU A 123 -14.03 26.07 13.09
C LEU A 123 -14.34 25.63 14.53
N GLU A 124 -14.63 26.58 15.41
CA GLU A 124 -15.03 26.33 16.80
C GLU A 124 -16.39 25.64 16.89
N ASP A 125 -17.32 25.96 15.98
CA ASP A 125 -18.64 25.30 15.87
C ASP A 125 -18.56 23.93 15.17
N ILE A 126 -17.61 23.76 14.23
CA ILE A 126 -17.41 22.54 13.47
C ILE A 126 -16.72 21.46 14.30
N SER A 127 -15.71 21.83 15.10
CA SER A 127 -14.86 20.88 15.83
C SER A 127 -15.65 19.92 16.74
N PRO A 128 -16.65 20.35 17.52
CA PRO A 128 -17.47 19.45 18.33
C PRO A 128 -18.28 18.47 17.47
N VAL A 129 -18.85 18.92 16.36
CA VAL A 129 -19.61 18.07 15.42
C VAL A 129 -18.70 17.03 14.78
N MET A 130 -17.50 17.43 14.37
CA MET A 130 -16.50 16.49 13.84
C MET A 130 -16.08 15.44 14.84
N LYS A 131 -15.82 15.82 16.10
CA LYS A 131 -15.50 14.84 17.16
C LYS A 131 -16.61 13.81 17.30
N VAL A 132 -17.86 14.23 17.21
CA VAL A 132 -19.02 13.33 17.25
C VAL A 132 -19.05 12.42 16.00
N LEU A 133 -18.84 12.95 14.80
CA LEU A 133 -18.86 12.15 13.57
C LEU A 133 -17.65 11.20 13.46
N ASP A 134 -16.47 11.62 13.89
CA ASP A 134 -15.28 10.77 13.96
C ASP A 134 -15.46 9.64 14.99
N SER A 135 -16.19 9.88 16.08
CA SER A 135 -16.54 8.82 17.04
C SER A 135 -17.45 7.73 16.45
N LEU A 136 -18.06 7.97 15.28
CA LEU A 136 -18.87 6.98 14.57
C LEU A 136 -18.06 6.12 13.59
N ILE A 137 -16.77 6.38 13.38
CA ILE A 137 -15.92 5.56 12.50
C ILE A 137 -16.02 4.05 12.82
N PRO A 138 -15.94 3.60 14.10
CA PRO A 138 -16.12 2.19 14.44
C PRO A 138 -17.50 1.65 14.02
N PHE A 139 -18.55 2.47 14.10
CA PHE A 139 -19.90 2.08 13.67
C PHE A 139 -19.97 1.85 12.16
N TYR A 140 -19.33 2.71 11.34
CA TYR A 140 -19.31 2.50 9.89
C TYR A 140 -18.59 1.20 9.50
N SER A 141 -17.45 0.93 10.13
CA SER A 141 -16.72 -0.33 9.97
C SER A 141 -17.55 -1.53 10.42
N PHE A 142 -18.35 -1.40 11.48
CA PHE A 142 -19.27 -2.43 11.91
C PHE A 142 -20.38 -2.71 10.90
N VAL A 143 -20.98 -1.69 10.30
CA VAL A 143 -22.04 -1.87 9.30
C VAL A 143 -21.51 -2.58 8.05
N ASN A 144 -20.31 -2.22 7.60
CA ASN A 144 -19.63 -2.97 6.53
C ASN A 144 -19.41 -4.44 6.94
N LEU A 145 -19.01 -4.68 8.20
CA LEU A 145 -18.82 -6.02 8.73
C LEU A 145 -20.13 -6.83 8.75
N MET A 146 -21.27 -6.20 9.04
CA MET A 146 -22.59 -6.86 9.00
C MET A 146 -22.96 -7.34 7.60
N GLU A 147 -22.79 -6.50 6.57
CA GLU A 147 -23.06 -6.88 5.17
C GLU A 147 -22.18 -8.06 4.75
N TYR A 148 -20.93 -8.02 5.16
CA TYR A 148 -19.96 -9.04 4.83
C TYR A 148 -20.29 -10.38 5.49
N VAL A 149 -20.61 -10.38 6.79
CA VAL A 149 -21.10 -11.58 7.49
C VAL A 149 -22.35 -12.14 6.79
N ASN A 150 -23.28 -11.27 6.39
CA ASN A 150 -24.48 -11.69 5.67
C ASN A 150 -24.15 -12.34 4.31
N SER A 151 -23.06 -11.96 3.63
CA SER A 151 -22.74 -12.49 2.30
C SER A 151 -22.17 -13.90 2.30
N TYR A 152 -21.59 -14.38 3.41
CA TYR A 152 -20.94 -15.70 3.46
C TYR A 152 -21.49 -16.64 4.54
N SER A 153 -22.30 -16.14 5.46
CA SER A 153 -22.85 -16.90 6.58
C SER A 153 -23.64 -18.14 6.19
N SER A 154 -24.51 -18.04 5.18
CA SER A 154 -25.29 -19.17 4.66
C SER A 154 -24.39 -20.24 4.03
N ILE A 155 -23.20 -19.89 3.57
CA ILE A 155 -22.23 -20.82 2.98
C ILE A 155 -21.71 -21.78 4.05
N PHE A 156 -21.46 -21.31 5.28
CA PHE A 156 -21.03 -22.17 6.39
C PHE A 156 -22.11 -23.17 6.83
N GLN A 157 -23.39 -22.80 6.72
CA GLN A 157 -24.51 -23.72 6.98
C GLN A 157 -24.60 -24.82 5.91
N GLN A 158 -24.11 -24.54 4.69
CA GLN A 158 -24.12 -25.47 3.56
C GLN A 158 -22.76 -26.16 3.35
N TYR A 159 -21.79 -25.93 4.24
CA TYR A 159 -20.43 -26.46 4.09
C TYR A 159 -20.43 -27.98 3.94
N SER A 160 -21.25 -28.71 4.70
CA SER A 160 -21.36 -30.17 4.61
C SER A 160 -21.72 -30.67 3.21
N THR A 161 -22.54 -29.91 2.47
CA THR A 161 -22.98 -30.27 1.11
C THR A 161 -21.86 -30.11 0.08
N ASN A 162 -20.94 -29.16 0.30
CA ASN A 162 -19.82 -28.87 -0.59
C ASN A 162 -18.48 -29.42 -0.09
N LYS A 163 -18.48 -30.13 1.04
CA LYS A 163 -17.29 -30.57 1.76
C LYS A 163 -16.33 -31.34 0.86
N ASP A 164 -16.81 -32.34 0.14
CA ASP A 164 -15.95 -33.19 -0.70
C ASP A 164 -15.29 -32.41 -1.83
N ASN A 165 -16.02 -31.49 -2.46
CA ASN A 165 -15.48 -30.61 -3.51
C ASN A 165 -14.40 -29.68 -2.95
N PHE A 166 -14.63 -29.16 -1.74
CA PHE A 166 -13.71 -28.27 -1.05
C PHE A 166 -12.46 -29.00 -0.56
N ASP A 167 -12.62 -30.15 0.10
CA ASP A 167 -11.53 -30.99 0.60
C ASP A 167 -10.67 -31.50 -0.56
N SER A 168 -11.25 -31.81 -1.71
CA SER A 168 -10.51 -32.13 -2.94
C SER A 168 -9.59 -30.97 -3.35
N ASN A 169 -10.05 -29.73 -3.28
CA ASN A 169 -9.22 -28.55 -3.57
C ASN A 169 -8.10 -28.37 -2.53
N ILE A 170 -8.38 -28.58 -1.25
CA ILE A 170 -7.37 -28.53 -0.18
C ILE A 170 -6.30 -29.61 -0.38
N ASN A 171 -6.71 -30.85 -0.69
CA ASN A 171 -5.79 -31.97 -0.89
C ASN A 171 -4.83 -31.74 -2.07
N ARG A 172 -5.23 -30.93 -3.07
CA ARG A 172 -4.37 -30.54 -4.19
C ARG A 172 -3.28 -29.56 -3.80
N LEU A 173 -3.45 -28.80 -2.72
CA LEU A 173 -2.43 -27.87 -2.25
C LEU A 173 -1.22 -28.59 -1.65
N SER A 174 -1.36 -29.85 -1.25
CA SER A 174 -0.25 -30.63 -0.67
C SER A 174 0.96 -30.74 -1.62
N SER A 175 0.78 -30.59 -2.94
CA SER A 175 1.89 -30.57 -3.90
C SER A 175 2.63 -29.23 -4.00
N LEU A 176 2.17 -28.19 -3.27
CA LEU A 176 2.74 -26.83 -3.29
C LEU A 176 3.78 -26.57 -2.21
N GLU A 177 4.20 -27.57 -1.44
CA GLU A 177 5.24 -27.44 -0.41
C GLU A 177 6.60 -27.05 -1.03
N LEU A 178 6.80 -25.76 -1.27
CA LEU A 178 8.05 -25.20 -1.80
C LEU A 178 8.42 -23.93 -1.03
N LYS A 179 9.29 -24.11 -0.04
CA LYS A 179 9.95 -23.04 0.72
C LYS A 179 11.12 -22.46 -0.09
N SER A 180 10.86 -21.87 -1.25
CA SER A 180 11.91 -21.22 -2.05
C SER A 180 11.88 -19.71 -1.82
N LYS A 181 13.02 -19.08 -1.54
CA LYS A 181 13.13 -17.60 -1.49
C LYS A 181 13.31 -16.97 -2.88
N ASP A 182 13.42 -17.79 -3.93
CA ASP A 182 13.80 -17.36 -5.28
C ASP A 182 12.72 -16.46 -5.92
N LEU A 183 11.43 -16.74 -5.67
CA LEU A 183 10.35 -15.87 -6.15
C LEU A 183 10.34 -14.50 -5.46
N GLN A 184 10.80 -14.40 -4.21
CA GLN A 184 10.99 -13.11 -3.55
C GLN A 184 12.10 -12.31 -4.24
N VAL A 185 13.19 -12.97 -4.65
CA VAL A 185 14.26 -12.36 -5.46
C VAL A 185 13.70 -11.79 -6.76
N MET A 186 12.94 -12.58 -7.51
CA MET A 186 12.29 -12.10 -8.75
C MET A 186 11.32 -10.95 -8.49
N THR A 187 10.56 -11.00 -7.39
CA THR A 187 9.61 -9.94 -7.01
C THR A 187 10.33 -8.63 -6.72
N GLU A 188 11.46 -8.68 -5.99
CA GLU A 188 12.23 -7.48 -5.67
C GLU A 188 12.95 -6.90 -6.89
N ILE A 189 13.48 -7.75 -7.80
CA ILE A 189 14.01 -7.28 -9.11
C ILE A 189 12.90 -6.62 -9.93
N ALA A 190 11.76 -7.27 -10.09
CA ALA A 190 10.65 -6.72 -10.86
C ALA A 190 10.19 -5.36 -10.29
N LYS A 191 10.12 -5.27 -8.96
CA LYS A 191 9.74 -4.06 -8.24
C LYS A 191 10.76 -2.94 -8.41
N SER A 192 12.06 -3.21 -8.37
CA SER A 192 13.10 -2.18 -8.55
C SER A 192 13.02 -1.49 -9.93
N ARG A 193 12.37 -2.13 -10.92
CA ARG A 193 12.18 -1.59 -12.28
C ARG A 193 10.86 -0.86 -12.46
N VAL A 194 9.76 -1.37 -11.90
CA VAL A 194 8.43 -0.75 -12.05
C VAL A 194 8.22 0.38 -11.04
N HIS A 195 8.78 0.22 -9.85
CA HIS A 195 8.69 1.15 -8.74
C HIS A 195 10.04 1.20 -8.03
N PRO A 196 11.07 1.86 -8.61
CA PRO A 196 12.31 2.11 -7.88
C PRO A 196 11.94 2.86 -6.61
N LYS A 197 11.82 2.13 -5.50
CA LYS A 197 11.35 2.67 -4.23
C LYS A 197 12.53 3.36 -3.58
N TRP A 198 12.23 4.46 -2.90
CA TRP A 198 13.09 4.97 -1.87
C TRP A 198 13.25 3.93 -0.75
N PHE A 199 14.49 3.65 -0.36
CA PHE A 199 14.83 2.88 0.83
C PHE A 199 16.06 3.48 1.52
N ASN A 200 16.22 3.16 2.80
CA ASN A 200 17.32 3.67 3.61
C ASN A 200 18.65 3.03 3.16
N ARG A 201 19.34 3.71 2.25
CA ARG A 201 20.68 3.36 1.78
C ARG A 201 21.66 3.57 2.93
N GLN A 202 22.61 2.66 3.07
CA GLN A 202 23.66 2.76 4.08
C GLN A 202 24.97 3.25 3.46
N VAL A 203 25.31 2.75 2.26
CA VAL A 203 26.63 2.99 1.66
C VAL A 203 26.57 3.78 0.34
N THR A 204 25.37 3.94 -0.22
CA THR A 204 25.11 4.72 -1.44
C THR A 204 24.15 5.91 -1.23
N SER A 205 24.03 6.44 -0.01
CA SER A 205 23.24 7.68 0.22
C SER A 205 23.70 8.79 -0.74
N GLY A 206 22.74 9.37 -1.47
CA GLY A 206 23.00 10.34 -2.55
C GLY A 206 22.89 9.77 -3.97
N PHE A 207 23.06 8.46 -4.17
CA PHE A 207 22.81 7.77 -5.44
C PHE A 207 21.34 7.32 -5.51
N VAL A 208 20.42 8.29 -5.57
CA VAL A 208 18.97 8.06 -5.49
C VAL A 208 18.49 7.12 -6.61
N ASP A 209 18.99 7.32 -7.83
CA ASP A 209 18.68 6.51 -9.01
C ASP A 209 19.58 5.26 -9.13
N GLY A 210 20.42 4.99 -8.12
CA GLY A 210 21.34 3.86 -8.09
C GLY A 210 22.53 4.06 -9.04
N PHE A 211 22.87 3.03 -9.82
CA PHE A 211 24.00 3.09 -10.74
C PHE A 211 23.86 4.15 -11.85
N LEU A 212 22.64 4.61 -12.15
CA LEU A 212 22.42 5.67 -13.13
C LEU A 212 23.03 7.01 -12.68
N ASP A 213 23.18 7.24 -11.37
CA ASP A 213 23.84 8.44 -10.87
C ASP A 213 25.37 8.38 -11.07
N LEU A 214 25.96 7.20 -11.29
CA LEU A 214 27.37 7.08 -11.67
C LEU A 214 27.65 7.69 -13.05
N GLU A 215 26.65 7.76 -13.93
CA GLU A 215 26.77 8.43 -15.23
C GLU A 215 26.84 9.95 -15.08
N LYS A 216 26.02 10.49 -14.19
CA LYS A 216 25.97 11.94 -13.94
C LYS A 216 27.26 12.41 -13.26
N MET A 217 27.84 11.56 -12.42
CA MET A 217 29.08 11.86 -11.69
C MET A 217 30.25 12.27 -12.60
N GLU A 218 30.41 11.70 -13.80
CA GLU A 218 31.50 12.13 -14.71
C GLU A 218 31.33 13.58 -15.18
N ASN A 219 30.08 14.00 -15.39
CA ASN A 219 29.76 15.38 -15.73
C ASN A 219 29.96 16.28 -14.51
N ASP A 220 29.53 15.83 -13.32
CA ASP A 220 29.65 16.57 -12.07
C ASP A 220 31.12 16.83 -11.69
N ILE A 221 32.01 15.84 -11.90
CA ILE A 221 33.46 15.99 -11.68
C ILE A 221 34.06 17.11 -12.55
N SER A 222 33.50 17.31 -13.74
CA SER A 222 33.97 18.29 -14.71
C SER A 222 33.21 19.62 -14.64
N ASP A 223 32.24 19.74 -13.72
CA ASP A 223 31.41 20.93 -13.58
C ASP A 223 32.20 22.05 -12.89
N THR A 224 32.31 23.19 -13.58
CA THR A 224 33.12 24.33 -13.11
C THR A 224 32.55 24.96 -11.85
N TRP A 225 31.23 24.92 -11.64
CA TRP A 225 30.63 25.40 -10.40
C TRP A 225 31.01 24.49 -9.23
N ILE A 226 30.96 23.16 -9.38
CA ILE A 226 31.36 22.20 -8.34
C ILE A 226 32.84 22.37 -7.98
N GLN A 227 33.71 22.46 -8.98
CA GLN A 227 35.15 22.67 -8.77
C GLN A 227 35.41 23.99 -8.02
N ASN A 228 34.72 25.07 -8.39
CA ASN A 228 34.85 26.36 -7.72
C ASN A 228 34.25 26.37 -6.30
N ALA A 229 33.13 25.68 -6.08
CA ALA A 229 32.43 25.65 -4.79
C ALA A 229 33.22 24.89 -3.72
N LEU A 230 33.91 23.83 -4.11
CA LEU A 230 34.75 23.04 -3.20
C LEU A 230 36.11 23.70 -2.94
N LYS A 231 36.45 24.77 -3.69
CA LYS A 231 37.71 25.53 -3.57
C LYS A 231 38.95 24.63 -3.44
N SER A 232 38.92 23.44 -4.02
CA SER A 232 39.94 22.44 -3.75
C SER A 232 41.06 22.57 -4.78
N GLU A 233 42.29 22.71 -4.29
CA GLU A 233 43.51 22.42 -5.06
C GLU A 233 43.63 20.92 -5.40
N VAL A 234 42.69 20.10 -4.90
CA VAL A 234 42.61 18.65 -5.05
C VAL A 234 41.81 18.30 -6.31
N SER A 235 42.38 17.47 -7.18
CA SER A 235 41.67 16.93 -8.34
C SER A 235 40.63 15.89 -7.93
N PHE A 236 39.49 15.88 -8.61
CA PHE A 236 38.46 14.84 -8.48
C PHE A 236 38.65 13.68 -9.47
N ASP A 237 39.74 13.66 -10.24
CA ASP A 237 39.98 12.63 -11.26
C ASP A 237 40.06 11.22 -10.68
N GLY A 238 40.47 11.05 -9.42
CA GLY A 238 40.45 9.75 -8.72
C GLY A 238 39.04 9.15 -8.57
N LEU A 239 37.97 9.94 -8.78
CA LEU A 239 36.59 9.45 -8.80
C LEU A 239 36.21 8.78 -10.12
N ARG A 240 36.92 9.07 -11.23
CA ARG A 240 36.60 8.53 -12.57
C ARG A 240 36.65 7.00 -12.60
N GLY A 241 37.46 6.36 -11.75
CA GLY A 241 37.47 4.91 -11.61
C GLY A 241 36.11 4.28 -11.29
N LEU A 242 35.23 5.02 -10.59
CA LEU A 242 33.88 4.56 -10.25
C LEU A 242 32.96 4.43 -11.46
N SER A 243 33.21 5.14 -12.55
CA SER A 243 32.36 5.05 -13.74
C SER A 243 32.49 3.70 -14.46
N LYS A 244 33.59 2.97 -14.24
CA LYS A 244 33.76 1.58 -14.71
C LYS A 244 32.66 0.66 -14.18
N LEU A 245 32.14 0.91 -12.97
CA LEU A 245 31.04 0.14 -12.38
C LEU A 245 29.74 0.29 -13.16
N LYS A 246 29.51 1.46 -13.78
CA LYS A 246 28.30 1.74 -14.56
C LYS A 246 28.13 0.68 -15.65
N THR A 247 29.17 0.39 -16.43
CA THR A 247 29.09 -0.51 -17.58
C THR A 247 28.66 -1.90 -17.17
N GLU A 248 29.30 -2.47 -16.15
CA GLU A 248 29.01 -3.84 -15.68
C GLU A 248 27.64 -3.93 -15.01
N ILE A 249 27.27 -2.93 -14.17
CA ILE A 249 25.95 -2.90 -13.54
C ILE A 249 24.84 -2.68 -14.58
N MET A 250 25.08 -1.83 -15.58
CA MET A 250 24.14 -1.58 -16.67
C MET A 250 23.94 -2.81 -17.55
N ALA A 251 24.99 -3.62 -17.79
CA ALA A 251 24.86 -4.88 -18.50
C ALA A 251 23.91 -5.83 -17.77
N LEU A 252 24.05 -5.96 -16.44
CA LEU A 252 23.14 -6.74 -15.61
C LEU A 252 21.72 -6.14 -15.58
N ASP A 253 21.60 -4.83 -15.45
CA ASP A 253 20.31 -4.14 -15.47
C ASP A 253 19.54 -4.39 -16.77
N ASN A 254 20.22 -4.27 -17.91
CA ASN A 254 19.64 -4.48 -19.23
C ASN A 254 19.14 -5.92 -19.42
N MET A 255 19.84 -6.92 -18.87
CA MET A 255 19.38 -8.31 -18.88
C MET A 255 18.01 -8.45 -18.21
N TRP A 256 17.80 -7.77 -17.08
CA TRP A 256 16.52 -7.79 -16.37
C TRP A 256 15.46 -6.92 -17.06
N LYS A 257 15.83 -5.70 -17.48
CA LYS A 257 14.90 -4.70 -18.04
C LYS A 257 14.13 -5.20 -19.27
N VAL A 258 14.77 -6.02 -20.11
CA VAL A 258 14.13 -6.62 -21.31
C VAL A 258 13.01 -7.61 -20.94
N LEU A 259 13.06 -8.19 -19.75
CA LEU A 259 12.22 -9.33 -19.34
C LEU A 259 11.18 -8.97 -18.28
N PHE A 260 11.45 -7.98 -17.44
CA PHE A 260 10.52 -7.53 -16.40
C PHE A 260 9.66 -6.36 -16.90
N LYS A 261 8.63 -6.66 -17.70
CA LYS A 261 7.64 -5.65 -18.11
C LYS A 261 6.63 -5.40 -16.98
N LYS A 262 5.90 -4.28 -17.08
CA LYS A 262 4.87 -3.90 -16.10
C LYS A 262 3.77 -4.97 -15.93
N GLU A 263 3.44 -5.70 -16.99
CA GLU A 263 2.48 -6.80 -16.97
C GLU A 263 3.03 -8.04 -16.25
N ASP A 264 4.31 -8.37 -16.45
CA ASP A 264 5.00 -9.47 -15.78
C ASP A 264 5.12 -9.22 -14.28
N TYR A 265 5.39 -7.96 -13.89
CA TYR A 265 5.48 -7.57 -12.48
C TYR A 265 4.23 -7.94 -11.67
N LYS A 266 3.02 -7.68 -12.20
CA LYS A 266 1.77 -8.03 -11.49
C LYS A 266 1.62 -9.53 -11.29
N ASN A 267 1.99 -10.33 -12.30
CA ASN A 267 1.90 -11.78 -12.24
C ASN A 267 2.94 -12.37 -11.28
N ILE A 268 4.19 -11.89 -11.34
CA ILE A 268 5.27 -12.30 -10.43
C ILE A 268 4.91 -11.94 -9.00
N GLN A 269 4.40 -10.72 -8.78
CA GLN A 269 3.97 -10.27 -7.45
C GLN A 269 2.82 -11.13 -6.91
N LEU A 270 1.84 -11.49 -7.75
CA LEU A 270 0.76 -12.39 -7.35
C LEU A 270 1.33 -13.77 -6.97
N ILE A 271 2.17 -14.36 -7.81
CA ILE A 271 2.77 -15.68 -7.57
C ILE A 271 3.66 -15.68 -6.31
N GLY A 272 4.45 -14.63 -6.09
CA GLY A 272 5.23 -14.47 -4.85
C GLY A 272 4.34 -14.36 -3.60
N LYS A 273 3.19 -13.67 -3.70
CA LYS A 273 2.19 -13.66 -2.61
C LYS A 273 1.60 -15.05 -2.37
N LEU A 274 1.28 -15.81 -3.41
CA LEU A 274 0.76 -17.17 -3.27
C LEU A 274 1.79 -18.07 -2.58
N GLN A 275 3.07 -17.94 -2.94
CA GLN A 275 4.14 -18.67 -2.28
C GLN A 275 4.24 -18.37 -0.78
N SER A 276 4.17 -17.10 -0.38
CA SER A 276 4.19 -16.75 1.04
C SER A 276 3.03 -17.34 1.85
N LYS A 277 1.95 -17.78 1.17
CA LYS A 277 0.78 -18.43 1.78
C LYS A 277 0.85 -19.95 1.73
N SER A 278 1.72 -20.54 0.91
CA SER A 278 1.88 -22.00 0.81
C SER A 278 2.77 -22.59 1.91
N ASP A 279 3.42 -21.77 2.72
CA ASP A 279 4.32 -22.23 3.80
C ASP A 279 3.59 -23.02 4.89
N LYS A 280 2.30 -22.77 5.08
CA LYS A 280 1.43 -23.44 6.06
C LYS A 280 0.04 -23.62 5.51
N ILE A 281 -0.19 -24.80 4.91
CA ILE A 281 -1.50 -25.19 4.39
C ILE A 281 -2.26 -25.89 5.52
N ALA A 282 -3.42 -25.36 5.86
CA ALA A 282 -4.31 -25.95 6.85
C ALA A 282 -4.89 -27.29 6.32
N SER A 283 -5.08 -28.24 7.23
CA SER A 283 -5.66 -29.54 6.88
C SER A 283 -7.17 -29.43 6.68
N ALA A 284 -7.77 -30.37 5.94
CA ALA A 284 -9.23 -30.46 5.81
C ALA A 284 -9.94 -30.52 7.20
N SER A 285 -9.29 -31.15 8.19
CA SER A 285 -9.81 -31.20 9.56
C SER A 285 -9.84 -29.84 10.25
N ASP A 286 -8.92 -28.94 9.91
CA ASP A 286 -8.90 -27.57 10.47
C ASP A 286 -10.06 -26.74 9.90
N PHE A 287 -10.34 -26.88 8.61
CA PHE A 287 -11.50 -26.28 7.97
C PHE A 287 -12.81 -26.76 8.58
N GLU A 288 -12.91 -28.06 8.88
CA GLU A 288 -14.11 -28.63 9.51
C GLU A 288 -14.34 -28.10 10.92
N LYS A 289 -13.28 -27.96 11.73
CA LYS A 289 -13.36 -27.33 13.06
C LYS A 289 -13.78 -25.87 12.98
N VAL A 290 -13.23 -25.11 12.03
CA VAL A 290 -13.62 -23.70 11.84
C VAL A 290 -15.05 -23.60 11.34
N ALA A 291 -15.46 -24.40 10.35
CA ALA A 291 -16.82 -24.41 9.81
C ALA A 291 -17.85 -24.75 10.88
N SER A 292 -17.63 -25.81 11.66
CA SER A 292 -18.54 -26.20 12.76
C SER A 292 -18.65 -25.11 13.81
N THR A 293 -17.53 -24.49 14.20
CA THR A 293 -17.54 -23.37 15.16
C THR A 293 -18.30 -22.17 14.61
N VAL A 294 -18.03 -21.75 13.37
CA VAL A 294 -18.72 -20.62 12.73
C VAL A 294 -20.20 -20.91 12.50
N ALA A 295 -20.56 -22.14 12.08
CA ALA A 295 -21.95 -22.55 11.89
C ALA A 295 -22.74 -22.57 13.21
N SER A 296 -22.08 -22.86 14.34
CA SER A 296 -22.69 -22.77 15.68
C SER A 296 -22.99 -21.34 16.11
N CYS A 297 -22.35 -20.34 15.50
CA CYS A 297 -22.70 -18.95 15.69
C CYS A 297 -24.03 -18.69 14.96
N ASN A 298 -25.16 -18.89 15.64
CA ASN A 298 -26.49 -18.65 15.08
C ASN A 298 -26.57 -17.32 14.32
N LEU A 299 -26.90 -17.36 13.03
CA LEU A 299 -27.32 -16.18 12.30
C LEU A 299 -28.81 -15.95 12.49
N MET A 300 -29.18 -14.76 12.90
CA MET A 300 -30.57 -14.32 12.77
C MET A 300 -30.78 -13.70 11.40
N SER A 301 -31.79 -14.21 10.69
CA SER A 301 -32.21 -13.93 9.32
C SER A 301 -32.77 -12.52 9.07
N ASN A 302 -32.43 -11.53 9.91
CA ASN A 302 -33.09 -10.22 9.86
C ASN A 302 -32.40 -9.25 8.88
N VAL A 303 -32.34 -9.66 7.60
CA VAL A 303 -31.80 -8.90 6.46
C VAL A 303 -32.47 -7.52 6.30
N LYS A 304 -33.72 -7.35 6.78
CA LYS A 304 -34.42 -6.05 6.73
C LYS A 304 -33.79 -5.01 7.65
N GLY A 305 -33.14 -5.42 8.74
CA GLY A 305 -32.45 -4.50 9.66
C GLY A 305 -31.16 -3.93 9.06
N THR A 306 -30.47 -4.70 8.22
CA THR A 306 -29.18 -4.27 7.65
C THR A 306 -29.34 -3.18 6.60
N GLU A 307 -30.37 -3.27 5.76
CA GLU A 307 -30.66 -2.24 4.75
C GLU A 307 -31.00 -0.89 5.40
N TYR A 308 -31.75 -0.90 6.51
CA TYR A 308 -32.07 0.31 7.25
C TYR A 308 -30.83 0.93 7.91
N VAL A 309 -30.00 0.10 8.55
CA VAL A 309 -28.74 0.54 9.17
C VAL A 309 -27.74 1.05 8.12
N ARG A 310 -27.74 0.48 6.91
CA ARG A 310 -26.95 0.93 5.76
C ARG A 310 -27.37 2.31 5.30
N VAL A 311 -28.65 2.52 4.97
CA VAL A 311 -29.18 3.83 4.55
C VAL A 311 -28.88 4.91 5.57
N LEU A 312 -28.94 4.60 6.87
CA LEU A 312 -28.54 5.55 7.91
C LEU A 312 -27.05 5.85 7.88
N THR A 313 -26.23 4.81 7.80
CA THR A 313 -24.76 4.94 7.74
C THR A 313 -24.35 5.79 6.55
N ASP A 314 -24.95 5.56 5.38
CA ASP A 314 -24.72 6.37 4.18
C ASP A 314 -25.06 7.84 4.42
N ASN A 315 -26.18 8.13 5.09
CA ASN A 315 -26.57 9.50 5.44
C ASN A 315 -25.63 10.15 6.46
N LEU A 316 -25.13 9.40 7.44
CA LEU A 316 -24.17 9.90 8.43
C LEU A 316 -22.79 10.13 7.81
N LEU A 317 -22.34 9.25 6.91
CA LEU A 317 -21.13 9.43 6.11
C LEU A 317 -21.25 10.64 5.18
N LYS A 318 -22.39 10.83 4.50
CA LYS A 318 -22.68 12.04 3.72
C LYS A 318 -22.60 13.31 4.58
N LEU A 319 -23.10 13.27 5.81
CA LEU A 319 -22.97 14.35 6.77
C LEU A 319 -21.50 14.56 7.20
N GLN A 320 -20.75 13.51 7.52
CA GLN A 320 -19.33 13.62 7.85
C GLN A 320 -18.52 14.22 6.71
N LYS A 321 -18.73 13.75 5.47
CA LYS A 321 -18.16 14.33 4.25
C LYS A 321 -18.49 15.81 4.13
N THR A 322 -19.74 16.19 4.42
CA THR A 322 -20.20 17.58 4.43
C THR A 322 -19.47 18.42 5.47
N VAL A 323 -19.44 17.98 6.72
CA VAL A 323 -18.79 18.74 7.80
C VAL A 323 -17.29 18.83 7.57
N PHE A 324 -16.67 17.74 7.14
CA PHE A 324 -15.25 17.72 6.75
C PHE A 324 -14.99 18.63 5.55
N ALA A 325 -15.86 18.64 4.54
CA ALA A 325 -15.74 19.56 3.41
C ALA A 325 -15.97 21.01 3.85
N ILE A 326 -16.78 21.32 4.87
CA ILE A 326 -16.90 22.66 5.44
C ILE A 326 -15.65 23.06 6.24
N GLN A 327 -15.10 22.14 7.05
CA GLN A 327 -13.82 22.34 7.76
C GLN A 327 -12.68 22.56 6.75
N THR A 328 -12.66 21.72 5.72
CA THR A 328 -11.72 21.80 4.61
C THR A 328 -11.98 23.08 3.85
N ILE A 329 -13.20 23.51 3.54
CA ILE A 329 -13.54 24.83 2.96
C ILE A 329 -13.05 26.00 3.82
N HIS A 330 -13.07 25.86 5.16
CA HIS A 330 -12.44 26.81 6.09
C HIS A 330 -10.90 26.84 5.95
N GLN A 331 -10.32 25.81 5.33
CA GLN A 331 -8.89 25.61 5.10
C GLN A 331 -8.45 25.70 3.59
N GLU A 332 -9.23 25.24 2.59
CA GLU A 332 -9.07 25.16 1.11
C GLU A 332 -10.32 24.45 0.46
N LEU A 333 -10.89 24.88 -0.67
CA LEU A 333 -12.34 24.71 -0.98
C LEU A 333 -12.79 23.69 -2.07
N LYS A 334 -13.83 22.81 -1.84
CA LYS A 334 -15.06 22.54 -2.70
C LYS A 334 -15.90 21.24 -2.43
N LYS A 335 -17.23 21.37 -2.70
CA LYS A 335 -18.37 20.43 -3.03
C LYS A 335 -19.16 19.68 -1.92
N ILE A 336 -20.47 19.98 -1.77
CA ILE A 336 -21.46 19.24 -0.93
C ILE A 336 -22.90 19.31 -1.50
N ASN A 337 -23.69 18.22 -1.35
CA ASN A 337 -25.14 18.16 -1.59
C ASN A 337 -25.94 18.18 -0.25
N ILE A 338 -26.98 19.01 -0.15
CA ILE A 338 -27.42 19.61 1.13
C ILE A 338 -28.84 19.24 1.58
N GLU A 339 -29.70 18.83 0.66
CA GLU A 339 -31.12 18.64 0.98
C GLU A 339 -31.42 17.36 1.79
N GLU A 340 -30.50 16.40 1.80
CA GLU A 340 -30.61 15.19 2.64
C GLU A 340 -30.20 15.45 4.11
N ILE A 341 -29.35 16.45 4.36
CA ILE A 341 -28.67 16.66 5.65
C ILE A 341 -29.58 17.26 6.72
N LYS A 342 -30.49 18.16 6.31
CA LYS A 342 -31.42 18.82 7.23
C LYS A 342 -32.38 17.85 7.95
N LYS A 343 -32.51 16.60 7.46
CA LYS A 343 -33.41 15.58 8.00
C LYS A 343 -32.73 14.63 9.01
N VAL A 344 -31.41 14.70 9.19
CA VAL A 344 -30.62 13.80 10.06
C VAL A 344 -30.82 14.06 11.57
N PRO A 345 -30.83 15.31 12.08
CA PRO A 345 -30.80 15.57 13.52
C PRO A 345 -32.05 15.11 14.29
N GLN A 346 -33.26 15.29 13.73
CA GLN A 346 -34.51 14.94 14.41
C GLN A 346 -34.79 13.43 14.44
N LYS A 347 -34.17 12.64 13.56
CA LYS A 347 -34.35 11.18 13.51
C LYS A 347 -33.30 10.42 14.33
N ALA A 348 -32.09 10.96 14.50
CA ALA A 348 -30.94 10.24 15.06
C ALA A 348 -31.14 9.69 16.50
N SER A 349 -31.77 10.46 17.41
CA SER A 349 -31.83 10.08 18.84
C SER A 349 -32.76 8.88 19.12
N SER A 350 -33.95 8.85 18.51
CA SER A 350 -34.86 7.68 18.59
C SER A 350 -34.35 6.47 17.78
N LEU A 351 -33.46 6.71 16.82
CA LEU A 351 -32.83 5.66 16.00
C LEU A 351 -31.75 4.90 16.74
N ILE A 352 -30.90 5.55 17.54
CA ILE A 352 -29.82 4.86 18.29
C ILE A 352 -30.39 3.76 19.20
N GLN A 353 -31.56 3.98 19.82
CA GLN A 353 -32.21 2.96 20.63
C GLN A 353 -32.68 1.76 19.78
N LYS A 354 -33.22 1.99 18.57
CA LYS A 354 -33.58 0.92 17.63
C LYS A 354 -32.36 0.20 17.07
N ILE A 355 -31.30 0.94 16.73
CA ILE A 355 -30.01 0.39 16.28
C ILE A 355 -29.41 -0.49 17.35
N ASN A 356 -29.31 -0.02 18.60
CA ASN A 356 -28.80 -0.82 19.72
C ASN A 356 -29.52 -2.16 19.86
N SER A 357 -30.85 -2.21 19.68
CA SER A 357 -31.61 -3.47 19.70
C SER A 357 -31.32 -4.38 18.50
N MET A 358 -31.05 -3.83 17.31
CA MET A 358 -30.73 -4.58 16.09
C MET A 358 -29.26 -5.03 16.04
N THR A 359 -28.33 -4.19 16.51
CA THR A 359 -26.89 -4.44 16.49
C THR A 359 -26.46 -5.40 17.58
N THR A 360 -27.16 -5.46 18.72
CA THR A 360 -26.83 -6.41 19.82
C THR A 360 -26.72 -7.86 19.33
N ASN A 361 -27.57 -8.27 18.39
CA ASN A 361 -27.53 -9.64 17.85
C ASN A 361 -26.39 -9.84 16.86
N TYR A 362 -26.08 -8.84 16.02
CA TYR A 362 -24.93 -8.86 15.13
C TYR A 362 -23.61 -8.83 15.91
N ILE A 363 -23.52 -8.02 16.97
CA ILE A 363 -22.39 -7.97 17.89
C ILE A 363 -22.17 -9.35 18.51
N LYS A 364 -23.22 -9.99 19.06
CA LYS A 364 -23.11 -11.35 19.61
C LYS A 364 -22.62 -12.37 18.57
N HIS A 365 -23.13 -12.28 17.35
CA HIS A 365 -22.74 -13.18 16.26
C HIS A 365 -21.28 -12.96 15.83
N ILE A 366 -20.87 -11.70 15.62
CA ILE A 366 -19.49 -11.35 15.27
C ILE A 366 -18.53 -11.66 16.42
N GLU A 367 -18.92 -11.42 17.67
CA GLU A 367 -18.15 -11.81 18.85
C GLU A 367 -17.95 -13.33 18.89
N CYS A 368 -18.99 -14.11 18.60
CA CYS A 368 -18.89 -15.57 18.49
C CYS A 368 -17.87 -15.99 17.44
N ILE A 369 -17.95 -15.44 16.21
CA ILE A 369 -16.96 -15.70 15.15
C ILE A 369 -15.55 -15.26 15.59
N SER A 370 -15.44 -14.12 16.25
CA SER A 370 -14.13 -13.58 16.69
C SER A 370 -13.45 -14.46 17.74
N LYS A 371 -14.25 -15.17 18.54
CA LYS A 371 -13.83 -16.12 19.58
C LYS A 371 -13.79 -17.56 19.06
N ALA A 372 -14.06 -17.79 17.78
CA ALA A 372 -14.03 -19.13 17.21
C ALA A 372 -12.65 -19.76 17.42
N THR A 373 -12.66 -21.04 17.78
CA THR A 373 -11.45 -21.84 18.04
C THR A 373 -10.96 -22.54 16.78
N GLY A 374 -9.68 -22.92 16.77
CA GLY A 374 -9.03 -23.59 15.64
C GLY A 374 -7.99 -22.72 14.94
N ASN A 375 -7.34 -23.28 13.91
CA ASN A 375 -6.26 -22.62 13.16
C ASN A 375 -6.81 -21.62 12.13
N ILE A 376 -7.64 -20.66 12.58
CA ILE A 376 -8.38 -19.72 11.71
C ILE A 376 -7.45 -18.95 10.76
N GLU A 377 -6.28 -18.52 11.23
CA GLU A 377 -5.32 -17.77 10.40
C GLU A 377 -4.78 -18.65 9.26
N GLU A 378 -4.43 -19.90 9.56
CA GLU A 378 -3.91 -20.85 8.57
C GLU A 378 -5.03 -21.27 7.59
N VAL A 379 -6.25 -21.49 8.09
CA VAL A 379 -7.46 -21.77 7.31
C VAL A 379 -7.77 -20.63 6.34
N ALA A 380 -7.80 -19.38 6.82
CA ALA A 380 -8.05 -18.22 5.98
C ALA A 380 -6.92 -18.01 4.97
N SER A 381 -5.66 -18.14 5.39
CA SER A 381 -4.50 -18.03 4.49
C SER A 381 -4.53 -19.09 3.38
N THR A 382 -4.91 -20.33 3.71
CA THR A 382 -5.06 -21.44 2.76
C THR A 382 -6.21 -21.20 1.79
N ALA A 383 -7.33 -20.67 2.27
CA ALA A 383 -8.46 -20.30 1.42
C ALA A 383 -8.11 -19.12 0.49
N GLU A 384 -7.40 -18.11 0.99
CA GLU A 384 -6.88 -17.00 0.18
C GLU A 384 -5.88 -17.47 -0.87
N LEU A 385 -5.09 -18.51 -0.58
CA LEU A 385 -4.22 -19.17 -1.57
C LEU A 385 -5.06 -19.76 -2.71
N LEU A 386 -6.13 -20.51 -2.43
CA LEU A 386 -7.03 -21.06 -3.45
C LEU A 386 -7.69 -19.96 -4.30
N VAL A 387 -8.27 -18.95 -3.65
CA VAL A 387 -8.87 -17.79 -4.33
C VAL A 387 -7.84 -17.09 -5.21
N GLY A 388 -6.61 -16.95 -4.73
CA GLY A 388 -5.51 -16.35 -5.48
C GLY A 388 -5.05 -17.17 -6.68
N ILE A 389 -4.98 -18.51 -6.55
CA ILE A 389 -4.68 -19.43 -7.66
C ILE A 389 -5.75 -19.30 -8.76
N ARG A 390 -7.02 -19.15 -8.40
CA ARG A 390 -8.12 -18.90 -9.36
C ARG A 390 -7.95 -17.59 -10.13
N LYS A 391 -7.42 -16.53 -9.50
CA LYS A 391 -7.17 -15.22 -10.12
C LYS A 391 -6.02 -15.22 -11.15
N LEU A 392 -5.19 -16.26 -11.18
CA LEU A 392 -4.15 -16.40 -12.21
C LEU A 392 -4.79 -16.51 -13.61
N ARG A 393 -4.32 -15.72 -14.58
CA ARG A 393 -4.89 -15.70 -15.94
C ARG A 393 -4.20 -16.70 -16.85
N LYS A 394 -2.98 -16.37 -17.27
CA LYS A 394 -2.12 -17.18 -18.13
C LYS A 394 -0.81 -17.44 -17.43
N LYS A 395 -0.16 -18.54 -17.79
CA LYS A 395 1.19 -18.85 -17.35
C LYS A 395 2.13 -17.77 -17.91
N PRO A 396 2.70 -16.89 -17.07
CA PRO A 396 3.63 -15.88 -17.53
C PRO A 396 4.90 -16.56 -18.11
N GLU A 397 5.70 -15.81 -18.88
CA GLU A 397 7.04 -16.25 -19.32
C GLU A 397 8.04 -16.36 -18.14
N ILE A 398 7.58 -16.73 -16.93
CA ILE A 398 8.42 -16.84 -15.73
C ILE A 398 9.64 -17.71 -15.98
N LYS A 399 9.55 -18.78 -16.77
CA LYS A 399 10.72 -19.63 -17.08
C LYS A 399 11.86 -18.85 -17.75
N LYS A 400 11.52 -17.92 -18.64
CA LYS A 400 12.49 -17.04 -19.30
C LYS A 400 13.06 -16.02 -18.32
N ILE A 401 12.20 -15.45 -17.49
CA ILE A 401 12.59 -14.46 -16.48
C ILE A 401 13.50 -15.09 -15.42
N SER A 402 13.11 -16.23 -14.85
CA SER A 402 13.90 -16.98 -13.86
C SER A 402 15.24 -17.42 -14.44
N SER A 403 15.27 -17.95 -15.66
CA SER A 403 16.53 -18.30 -16.33
C SER A 403 17.46 -17.09 -16.55
N SER A 404 16.91 -15.89 -16.75
CA SER A 404 17.74 -14.69 -16.83
C SER A 404 18.27 -14.24 -15.48
N VAL A 405 17.50 -14.43 -14.41
CA VAL A 405 17.97 -14.14 -13.05
C VAL A 405 19.08 -15.13 -12.67
N SER A 406 18.94 -16.43 -12.97
CA SER A 406 20.00 -17.42 -12.69
C SER A 406 21.29 -17.14 -13.46
N LYS A 407 21.22 -16.55 -14.66
CA LYS A 407 22.38 -16.11 -15.43
C LYS A 407 23.08 -14.86 -14.88
N SER A 408 22.52 -14.20 -13.86
CA SER A 408 23.09 -12.98 -13.26
C SER A 408 24.41 -13.21 -12.54
N VAL A 409 24.71 -14.45 -12.15
CA VAL A 409 25.96 -14.82 -11.44
C VAL A 409 27.20 -14.35 -12.20
N LYS A 410 27.20 -14.48 -13.53
CA LYS A 410 28.35 -14.09 -14.36
C LYS A 410 28.56 -12.56 -14.38
N PRO A 411 27.56 -11.71 -14.72
CA PRO A 411 27.70 -10.26 -14.57
C PRO A 411 28.05 -9.81 -13.15
N ILE A 412 27.51 -10.46 -12.11
CA ILE A 412 27.86 -10.15 -10.71
C ILE A 412 29.36 -10.36 -10.46
N ALA A 413 29.93 -11.45 -10.96
CA ALA A 413 31.37 -11.71 -10.88
C ALA A 413 32.19 -10.63 -11.61
N SER A 414 31.73 -10.16 -12.78
CA SER A 414 32.38 -9.03 -13.48
C SER A 414 32.32 -7.74 -12.66
N ILE A 415 31.17 -7.41 -12.06
CA ILE A 415 31.02 -6.23 -11.19
C ILE A 415 32.00 -6.33 -10.01
N ARG A 416 32.09 -7.49 -9.34
CA ARG A 416 33.05 -7.70 -8.26
C ARG A 416 34.49 -7.47 -8.71
N LYS A 417 34.87 -8.01 -9.87
CA LYS A 417 36.21 -7.80 -10.44
C LYS A 417 36.53 -6.32 -10.60
N VAL A 418 35.61 -5.53 -11.16
CA VAL A 418 35.79 -4.08 -11.29
C VAL A 418 35.90 -3.39 -9.94
N ILE A 419 35.13 -3.83 -8.94
CA ILE A 419 35.26 -3.30 -7.58
C ILE A 419 36.65 -3.59 -7.01
N GLU A 420 37.20 -4.79 -7.18
CA GLU A 420 38.54 -5.08 -6.67
C GLU A 420 39.64 -4.31 -7.41
N GLU A 421 39.50 -4.11 -8.73
CA GLU A 421 40.37 -3.21 -9.48
C GLU A 421 40.31 -1.77 -8.92
N ILE A 422 39.13 -1.30 -8.50
CA ILE A 422 38.98 0.00 -7.83
C ILE A 422 39.64 -0.02 -6.45
N LYS A 423 39.47 -1.09 -5.65
CA LYS A 423 40.10 -1.17 -4.32
C LYS A 423 41.61 -1.13 -4.38
N GLU A 424 42.20 -1.88 -5.31
CA GLU A 424 43.65 -2.01 -5.50
C GLU A 424 44.29 -0.77 -6.16
N ASP A 425 43.49 0.09 -6.79
CA ASP A 425 43.99 1.32 -7.42
C ASP A 425 44.45 2.34 -6.36
N SER A 426 45.77 2.42 -6.23
CA SER A 426 46.53 3.32 -5.36
C SER A 426 47.20 4.47 -6.14
N SER A 427 46.63 4.86 -7.28
CA SER A 427 47.14 5.96 -8.11
C SER A 427 47.23 7.28 -7.34
N LYS A 428 48.02 8.23 -7.86
CA LYS A 428 48.22 9.54 -7.23
C LYS A 428 46.88 10.27 -7.10
N GLU A 429 46.06 10.21 -8.14
CA GLU A 429 44.74 10.82 -8.25
C GLU A 429 43.78 10.29 -7.18
N VAL A 430 43.90 9.01 -6.79
CA VAL A 430 43.08 8.41 -5.72
C VAL A 430 43.59 8.84 -4.35
N ASN A 431 44.92 8.86 -4.15
CA ASN A 431 45.51 9.31 -2.90
C ASN A 431 45.22 10.80 -2.62
N GLU A 432 45.11 11.61 -3.67
CA GLU A 432 44.67 13.00 -3.58
C GLU A 432 43.27 13.14 -2.97
N LEU A 433 42.40 12.13 -3.04
CA LEU A 433 41.07 12.16 -2.41
C LEU A 433 41.09 11.94 -0.89
N MET A 434 42.19 11.45 -0.30
CA MET A 434 42.27 11.09 1.12
C MET A 434 41.94 12.23 2.11
N PRO A 435 42.26 13.52 1.86
CA PRO A 435 41.81 14.63 2.70
C PRO A 435 40.29 14.71 2.86
N PHE A 436 39.52 14.18 1.90
CA PHE A 436 38.07 14.12 1.96
C PHE A 436 37.51 12.93 2.75
N LYS A 437 38.35 12.11 3.39
CA LYS A 437 37.90 10.96 4.20
C LYS A 437 36.87 11.37 5.26
N ASN A 438 37.06 12.53 5.89
CA ASN A 438 36.15 13.05 6.90
C ASN A 438 34.78 13.50 6.33
N LEU A 439 34.65 13.68 5.01
CA LEU A 439 33.33 13.91 4.38
C LEU A 439 32.42 12.70 4.54
N GLN A 440 32.94 11.50 4.79
CA GLN A 440 32.13 10.31 5.08
C GLN A 440 31.18 10.54 6.28
N THR A 441 31.58 11.35 7.26
CA THR A 441 30.73 11.69 8.42
C THR A 441 29.51 12.51 8.04
N TYR A 442 29.60 13.29 6.95
CA TYR A 442 28.52 14.16 6.46
C TYR A 442 27.80 13.60 5.24
N SER A 443 28.41 12.66 4.51
CA SER A 443 27.89 12.17 3.23
C SER A 443 26.54 11.48 3.36
N LYS A 444 26.33 10.72 4.44
CA LYS A 444 25.03 10.07 4.68
C LYS A 444 23.94 11.10 5.02
N PRO A 445 24.08 11.97 6.04
CA PRO A 445 23.09 13.02 6.30
C PRO A 445 22.79 13.91 5.07
N PHE A 446 23.83 14.29 4.32
CA PHE A 446 23.67 15.08 3.10
C PHE A 446 22.92 14.30 2.01
N GLY A 447 23.34 13.06 1.73
CA GLY A 447 22.68 12.20 0.75
C GLY A 447 21.23 11.90 1.13
N ASP A 448 20.92 11.72 2.42
CA ASP A 448 19.56 11.54 2.93
C ASP A 448 18.73 12.82 2.70
N ALA A 449 19.30 14.01 2.93
CA ALA A 449 18.64 15.30 2.66
C ALA A 449 18.38 15.54 1.16
N VAL A 450 19.34 15.22 0.28
CA VAL A 450 19.16 15.24 -1.18
C VAL A 450 18.05 14.27 -1.58
N THR A 451 18.02 13.08 -1.00
CA THR A 451 17.01 12.06 -1.28
C THR A 451 15.61 12.53 -0.88
N VAL A 452 15.47 13.14 0.29
CA VAL A 452 14.20 13.76 0.73
C VAL A 452 13.78 14.85 -0.24
N SER A 453 14.72 15.71 -0.68
CA SER A 453 14.45 16.80 -1.62
C SER A 453 13.99 16.29 -2.98
N MET A 454 14.67 15.29 -3.54
CA MET A 454 14.28 14.63 -4.80
C MET A 454 12.92 13.95 -4.69
N THR A 455 12.63 13.34 -3.52
CA THR A 455 11.31 12.75 -3.24
C THR A 455 10.24 13.84 -3.25
N MET A 456 10.46 14.95 -2.54
CA MET A 456 9.53 16.09 -2.52
C MET A 456 9.32 16.66 -3.92
N MET A 457 10.38 16.82 -4.72
CA MET A 457 10.26 17.24 -6.12
C MET A 457 9.46 16.25 -6.97
N GLY A 458 9.68 14.94 -6.78
CA GLY A 458 8.95 13.89 -7.49
C GLY A 458 7.46 13.89 -7.16
N VAL A 459 7.10 14.11 -5.89
CA VAL A 459 5.70 14.24 -5.46
C VAL A 459 5.12 15.58 -5.93
N SER A 460 5.86 16.69 -5.87
CA SER A 460 5.46 18.00 -6.39
C SER A 460 5.11 17.94 -7.89
N LYS A 461 5.90 17.23 -8.71
CA LYS A 461 5.56 16.98 -10.14
C LYS A 461 4.23 16.27 -10.34
N ARG A 462 3.74 15.54 -9.34
CA ARG A 462 2.46 14.82 -9.33
C ARG A 462 1.39 15.53 -8.50
N LYS A 463 1.66 16.73 -7.99
CA LYS A 463 0.74 17.52 -7.16
C LYS A 463 -0.62 17.67 -7.82
N GLN A 464 -0.67 17.99 -9.11
CA GLN A 464 -1.95 18.10 -9.83
C GLN A 464 -2.69 16.75 -9.91
N SER A 465 -2.00 15.62 -10.06
CA SER A 465 -2.65 14.31 -10.01
C SER A 465 -3.21 14.00 -8.63
N LEU A 466 -2.50 14.38 -7.55
CA LEU A 466 -2.99 14.24 -6.18
C LEU A 466 -4.20 15.15 -5.91
N ILE A 467 -4.15 16.40 -6.38
CA ILE A 467 -5.29 17.32 -6.36
C ILE A 467 -6.46 16.73 -7.13
N ASN A 468 -6.24 16.23 -8.35
CA ASN A 468 -7.29 15.62 -9.15
C ASN A 468 -7.90 14.38 -8.48
N ILE A 469 -7.11 13.57 -7.77
CA ILE A 469 -7.63 12.44 -6.97
C ILE A 469 -8.49 12.97 -5.83
N ALA A 470 -8.06 14.02 -5.13
CA ALA A 470 -8.84 14.64 -4.05
C ALA A 470 -10.14 15.29 -4.58
N GLU A 471 -10.08 16.01 -5.70
CA GLU A 471 -11.22 16.70 -6.32
C GLU A 471 -12.22 15.72 -6.97
N ASN A 472 -11.72 14.64 -7.57
CA ASN A 472 -12.53 13.60 -8.20
C ASN A 472 -12.77 12.40 -7.28
N TRP A 473 -12.48 12.54 -5.98
CA TRP A 473 -12.66 11.48 -5.01
C TRP A 473 -14.09 10.93 -5.00
N HIS A 474 -15.08 11.79 -5.24
CA HIS A 474 -16.49 11.42 -5.39
C HIS A 474 -16.73 10.30 -6.44
N VAL A 475 -15.94 10.25 -7.52
CA VAL A 475 -16.03 9.17 -8.53
C VAL A 475 -15.51 7.85 -7.98
N VAL A 476 -14.45 7.90 -7.16
CA VAL A 476 -13.93 6.72 -6.45
C VAL A 476 -14.94 6.24 -5.41
N GLU A 477 -15.63 7.16 -4.74
CA GLU A 477 -16.71 6.84 -3.80
C GLU A 477 -17.90 6.18 -4.48
N GLU A 478 -18.39 6.72 -5.60
CA GLU A 478 -19.45 6.10 -6.40
C GLU A 478 -19.05 4.70 -6.90
N ALA A 479 -17.78 4.51 -7.27
CA ALA A 479 -17.24 3.19 -7.61
C ALA A 479 -17.12 2.26 -6.39
N LEU A 480 -16.80 2.79 -5.21
CA LEU A 480 -16.73 2.01 -3.96
C LEU A 480 -18.11 1.47 -3.56
N GLU A 481 -19.17 2.24 -3.75
CA GLU A 481 -20.56 1.82 -3.51
C GLU A 481 -20.94 0.57 -4.33
N THR A 482 -20.35 0.38 -5.52
CA THR A 482 -20.61 -0.77 -6.40
C THR A 482 -19.52 -1.84 -6.38
N SER A 483 -18.43 -1.63 -5.63
CA SER A 483 -17.26 -2.52 -5.58
C SER A 483 -17.46 -3.77 -4.71
N ASP A 484 -16.48 -4.66 -4.65
CA ASP A 484 -16.49 -5.76 -3.67
C ASP A 484 -16.05 -5.29 -2.27
N PHE A 485 -16.37 -6.08 -1.25
CA PHE A 485 -16.07 -5.75 0.14
C PHE A 485 -14.56 -5.64 0.42
N GLU A 486 -13.74 -6.49 -0.20
CA GLU A 486 -12.29 -6.51 0.01
C GLU A 486 -11.68 -5.16 -0.42
N PHE A 487 -12.16 -4.63 -1.55
CA PHE A 487 -11.85 -3.29 -2.01
C PHE A 487 -12.42 -2.22 -1.06
N ARG A 488 -13.71 -2.27 -0.71
CA ARG A 488 -14.29 -1.29 0.25
C ARG A 488 -13.57 -1.23 1.59
N ASN A 489 -13.17 -2.37 2.15
CA ASN A 489 -12.52 -2.45 3.46
C ASN A 489 -11.07 -1.95 3.40
N THR A 490 -10.34 -2.25 2.33
CA THR A 490 -8.99 -1.72 2.09
C THR A 490 -9.00 -0.20 1.97
N TRP A 491 -10.11 0.36 1.48
CA TRP A 491 -10.34 1.80 1.33
C TRP A 491 -11.31 2.35 2.39
N ALA A 492 -11.65 1.60 3.45
CA ALA A 492 -12.66 2.02 4.42
C ALA A 492 -12.22 3.25 5.21
N ASP A 493 -10.92 3.42 5.42
CA ASP A 493 -10.31 4.64 5.97
C ASP A 493 -10.06 5.71 4.89
N HIS A 494 -10.97 5.84 3.93
CA HIS A 494 -10.92 6.80 2.84
C HIS A 494 -10.73 8.24 3.33
N HIS A 495 -11.29 8.59 4.49
CA HIS A 495 -11.09 9.90 5.11
C HIS A 495 -9.64 10.14 5.53
N SER A 496 -8.97 9.15 6.10
CA SER A 496 -7.53 9.22 6.37
C SER A 496 -6.73 9.32 5.08
N ILE A 497 -7.10 8.59 4.02
CA ILE A 497 -6.43 8.70 2.72
C ILE A 497 -6.53 10.12 2.16
N LEU A 498 -7.74 10.69 2.10
CA LEU A 498 -7.95 12.07 1.62
C LEU A 498 -7.20 13.07 2.50
N ARG A 499 -7.28 12.93 3.84
CA ARG A 499 -6.54 13.76 4.80
C ARG A 499 -5.03 13.66 4.58
N ASN A 500 -4.49 12.47 4.35
CA ASN A 500 -3.08 12.25 4.09
C ASN A 500 -2.66 12.89 2.77
N ILE A 501 -3.49 12.80 1.73
CA ILE A 501 -3.26 13.48 0.45
C ILE A 501 -3.21 15.00 0.67
N THR A 502 -4.17 15.57 1.39
CA THR A 502 -4.19 17.01 1.72
C THR A 502 -2.99 17.42 2.56
N GLN A 503 -2.60 16.63 3.56
CA GLN A 503 -1.40 16.88 4.37
C GLN A 503 -0.13 16.85 3.52
N ILE A 504 0.00 15.90 2.60
CA ILE A 504 1.12 15.84 1.66
C ILE A 504 1.14 17.10 0.79
N ILE A 505 0.01 17.53 0.24
CA ILE A 505 -0.09 18.76 -0.56
C ILE A 505 0.35 19.97 0.27
N ASN A 506 -0.13 20.12 1.51
CA ASN A 506 0.25 21.22 2.40
C ASN A 506 1.74 21.22 2.75
N VAL A 507 2.32 20.04 3.01
CA VAL A 507 3.76 19.89 3.26
C VAL A 507 4.55 20.30 2.02
N LEU A 508 4.10 19.93 0.82
CA LEU A 508 4.73 20.33 -0.44
C LEU A 508 4.65 21.84 -0.65
N ASP A 509 3.50 22.47 -0.43
CA ASP A 509 3.34 23.92 -0.53
C ASP A 509 4.28 24.67 0.43
N ASN A 510 4.38 24.18 1.67
CA ASN A 510 5.28 24.75 2.66
C ASN A 510 6.76 24.56 2.27
N TRP A 511 7.11 23.39 1.73
CA TRP A 511 8.45 23.12 1.24
C TRP A 511 8.81 24.01 0.04
N GLU A 512 7.92 24.12 -0.97
CA GLU A 512 8.07 24.98 -2.15
C GLU A 512 8.26 26.46 -1.76
N LYS A 513 7.46 26.97 -0.82
CA LYS A 513 7.60 28.33 -0.28
C LYS A 513 8.95 28.55 0.40
N LYS A 514 9.38 27.58 1.22
CA LYS A 514 10.66 27.67 1.94
C LYS A 514 11.86 27.60 1.00
N THR A 515 11.81 26.76 -0.04
CA THR A 515 12.91 26.65 -1.01
C THR A 515 12.98 27.85 -1.97
N GLN A 516 11.84 28.43 -2.36
CA GLN A 516 11.82 29.71 -3.10
C GLN A 516 12.50 30.85 -2.33
N ASN A 517 12.35 30.88 -1.00
CA ASN A 517 13.03 31.87 -0.16
C ASN A 517 14.55 31.62 -0.06
N LEU A 518 15.00 30.38 -0.19
CA LEU A 518 16.43 30.03 -0.22
C LEU A 518 17.09 30.38 -1.55
N GLN A 519 16.37 30.34 -2.68
CA GLN A 519 16.88 30.78 -3.99
C GLN A 519 17.09 32.31 -4.11
N ARG A 520 16.66 33.08 -3.10
CA ARG A 520 16.87 34.54 -3.03
C ARG A 520 18.16 34.93 -2.30
N PHE A 521 18.88 33.95 -1.75
CA PHE A 521 20.23 34.06 -1.20
C PHE A 521 21.21 33.39 -2.16
#